data_AF-A0A5J4J2X9-F1
#
_entry.id   AF-A0A5J4J2X9-F1
#
_cell.length_a   1.000
_cell.length_b   1.000
_cell.length_c   1.000
_cell.angle_alpha   90.00
_cell.angle_beta   90.00
_cell.angle_gamma   90.00
#
_symmetry.space_group_name_H-M   'P 1'
#
loop_
_entity.id
_entity.type
_entity.pdbx_description
1 polymer ?
#
loop_
_entity_poly.entity_id
_entity_poly.type
_entity_poly.pdbx_seq_one_letter_code
_entity_poly.pdbx_strand_id
1 'polypeptide(L)'
;MEMFESSQYDNIGVFSFVAKQGDVRIYPETVKMKVALDNGQVVGFMADDFLRSHQKRVIPKPKISEKEARSRVNPKLKVMEKRLAIITGDLNREVLCYEFLGVLNDDTYRIYINAENGDEEKVEKLKDTERTYGKSI
;
A
#
# COMPACT_ATOMS: atom_id res chain seq x y z
N MET A 1 10.48 -7.01 -3.92
CA MET A 1 9.04 -6.88 -3.64
C MET A 1 8.81 -6.94 -2.14
N GLU A 2 7.69 -6.42 -1.66
CA GLU A 2 7.26 -6.43 -0.26
C GLU A 2 5.75 -6.71 -0.22
N MET A 3 5.28 -7.48 0.76
CA MET A 3 3.84 -7.67 0.98
C MET A 3 3.26 -6.41 1.64
N PHE A 4 2.16 -5.89 1.13
CA PHE A 4 1.51 -4.69 1.69
C PHE A 4 0.07 -4.94 2.15
N GLU A 5 -0.50 -6.09 1.79
CA GLU A 5 -1.85 -6.49 2.18
C GLU A 5 -1.98 -8.01 2.12
N SER A 6 -2.71 -8.58 3.08
CA SER A 6 -3.12 -9.98 3.09
C SER A 6 -4.56 -10.07 3.59
N SER A 7 -5.37 -10.92 2.97
CA SER A 7 -6.74 -11.19 3.40
C SER A 7 -7.05 -12.67 3.26
N GLN A 8 -8.07 -13.14 3.97
CA GLN A 8 -8.55 -14.51 3.87
C GLN A 8 -10.01 -14.48 3.40
N TYR A 9 -10.34 -15.37 2.46
CA TYR A 9 -11.70 -15.62 2.01
C TYR A 9 -11.93 -17.13 1.98
N ASP A 10 -12.76 -17.64 2.87
CA ASP A 10 -12.95 -19.08 3.09
C ASP A 10 -11.60 -19.79 3.33
N ASN A 11 -11.25 -20.81 2.54
CA ASN A 11 -10.00 -21.54 2.64
C ASN A 11 -8.89 -20.97 1.73
N ILE A 12 -9.05 -19.74 1.22
CA ILE A 12 -8.07 -19.08 0.35
C ILE A 12 -7.46 -17.86 1.03
N GLY A 13 -6.13 -17.87 1.17
CA GLY A 13 -5.34 -16.68 1.48
C GLY A 13 -5.04 -15.88 0.23
N VAL A 14 -5.28 -14.57 0.27
CA VAL A 14 -4.98 -13.62 -0.80
C VAL A 14 -3.88 -12.68 -0.32
N PHE A 15 -2.77 -12.65 -1.05
CA PHE A 15 -1.58 -11.87 -0.71
C PHE A 15 -1.26 -10.89 -1.82
N SER A 16 -1.13 -9.61 -1.48
CA SER A 16 -0.74 -8.54 -2.42
C SER A 16 0.69 -8.10 -2.13
N PHE A 17 1.50 -8.11 -3.17
CA PHE A 17 2.89 -7.69 -3.16
C PHE A 17 3.07 -6.48 -4.06
N VAL A 18 3.97 -5.59 -3.65
CA VAL A 18 4.34 -4.39 -4.40
C VAL A 18 5.83 -4.41 -4.69
N ALA A 19 6.24 -3.96 -5.87
CA ALA A 19 7.64 -3.73 -6.15
C ALA A 19 8.22 -2.60 -5.28
N LYS A 20 9.52 -2.66 -5.04
CA LYS A 20 10.27 -1.64 -4.31
C LYS A 20 11.50 -1.24 -5.08
N GLN A 21 11.77 0.06 -5.11
CA GLN A 21 13.03 0.63 -5.59
C GLN A 21 13.64 1.45 -4.45
N GLY A 22 14.66 0.90 -3.79
CA GLY A 22 15.10 1.39 -2.49
C GLY A 22 13.98 1.30 -1.45
N ASP A 23 13.68 2.41 -0.79
CA ASP A 23 12.62 2.51 0.23
C ASP A 23 11.26 2.95 -0.33
N VAL A 24 11.13 3.08 -1.65
CA VAL A 24 9.91 3.54 -2.32
C VAL A 24 9.10 2.35 -2.84
N ARG A 25 7.84 2.23 -2.40
CA ARG A 25 6.87 1.25 -2.94
C ARG A 25 6.33 1.74 -4.28
N ILE A 26 6.17 0.84 -5.26
CA ILE A 26 5.70 1.18 -6.60
C ILE A 26 4.35 0.48 -6.83
N TYR A 27 3.24 1.11 -6.41
CA TYR A 27 1.91 0.49 -6.48
C TYR A 27 1.43 0.12 -7.89
N PRO A 28 1.80 0.82 -8.97
CA PRO A 28 1.54 0.34 -10.33
C PRO A 28 2.11 -1.06 -10.58
N GLU A 29 3.23 -1.40 -9.93
CA GLU A 29 3.89 -2.70 -10.00
C GLU A 29 3.42 -3.64 -8.88
N THR A 30 2.14 -4.01 -8.92
CA THR A 30 1.54 -4.95 -7.96
C THR A 30 1.44 -6.36 -8.54
N VAL A 31 1.65 -7.36 -7.69
CA VAL A 31 1.37 -8.78 -7.95
C VAL A 31 0.44 -9.30 -6.85
N LYS A 32 -0.57 -10.08 -7.21
CA LYS A 32 -1.49 -10.72 -6.27
C LYS A 32 -1.44 -12.23 -6.42
N MET A 33 -1.47 -12.92 -5.29
CA MET A 33 -1.46 -14.38 -5.24
C MET A 33 -2.62 -14.89 -4.40
N LYS A 34 -3.19 -16.02 -4.81
CA LYS A 34 -4.19 -16.78 -4.06
C LYS A 34 -3.61 -18.14 -3.72
N VAL A 35 -3.66 -18.51 -2.45
CA VAL A 35 -3.07 -19.74 -1.91
C VAL A 35 -4.14 -20.49 -1.13
N ALA A 36 -4.29 -21.78 -1.39
CA ALA A 36 -5.15 -22.65 -0.59
C ALA A 36 -4.52 -22.88 0.79
N LEU A 37 -5.30 -22.68 1.86
CA LEU A 37 -4.80 -22.68 3.25
C LEU A 37 -4.68 -24.08 3.85
N ASP A 38 -5.28 -25.09 3.21
CA ASP A 38 -5.22 -26.50 3.62
C ASP A 38 -3.90 -27.17 3.21
N ASN A 39 -3.37 -26.83 2.03
CA ASN A 39 -2.21 -27.50 1.44
C ASN A 39 -1.14 -26.56 0.88
N GLY A 40 -1.34 -25.24 0.93
CA GLY A 40 -0.38 -24.24 0.46
C GLY A 40 -0.26 -24.12 -1.06
N GLN A 41 -1.12 -24.76 -1.84
CA GLN A 41 -1.08 -24.69 -3.30
C GLN A 41 -1.47 -23.29 -3.79
N VAL A 42 -0.71 -22.75 -4.74
CA VAL A 42 -1.08 -21.53 -5.46
C VAL A 42 -2.25 -21.85 -6.40
N VAL A 43 -3.41 -21.27 -6.11
CA VAL A 43 -4.64 -21.44 -6.91
C VAL A 43 -4.94 -20.22 -7.79
N GLY A 44 -4.19 -19.13 -7.63
CA GLY A 44 -4.32 -17.96 -8.48
C GLY A 44 -3.08 -17.07 -8.42
N PHE A 45 -2.75 -16.47 -9.55
CA PHE A 45 -1.63 -15.54 -9.69
C PHE A 45 -2.04 -14.45 -10.68
N MET A 46 -1.94 -13.19 -10.27
CA MET A 46 -2.28 -12.02 -11.08
C MET A 46 -1.08 -11.08 -11.07
N ALA A 47 -0.50 -10.84 -12.24
CA ALA A 47 0.65 -9.96 -12.41
C ALA A 47 0.48 -8.99 -13.59
N ASP A 48 -0.74 -8.80 -14.10
CA ASP A 48 -1.02 -7.89 -15.22
C ASP A 48 -0.56 -6.46 -14.92
N ASP A 49 -0.81 -5.96 -13.71
CA ASP A 49 -0.40 -4.63 -13.27
C ASP A 49 1.13 -4.50 -13.33
N PHE A 50 1.85 -5.47 -12.75
CA PHE A 50 3.31 -5.55 -12.84
C PHE A 50 3.79 -5.61 -14.29
N LEU A 51 3.29 -6.53 -15.11
CA LEU A 51 3.76 -6.72 -16.48
C LEU A 51 3.51 -5.50 -17.37
N ARG A 52 2.43 -4.76 -17.16
CA ARG A 52 2.09 -3.56 -17.95
C ARG A 52 2.85 -2.32 -17.50
N SER A 53 3.12 -2.20 -16.20
CA SER A 53 3.74 -1.00 -15.63
C SER A 53 5.24 -1.14 -15.42
N HIS A 54 5.81 -2.35 -15.48
CA HIS A 54 7.21 -2.54 -15.11
C HIS A 54 8.16 -1.84 -16.09
N GLN A 55 8.96 -0.92 -15.55
CA GLN A 55 9.91 -0.12 -16.30
C GLN A 55 11.01 0.44 -15.41
N LYS A 56 12.14 0.82 -16.02
CA LYS A 56 13.17 1.58 -15.31
C LYS A 56 12.62 2.95 -14.94
N ARG A 57 12.59 3.28 -13.65
CA ARG A 57 12.12 4.57 -13.12
C ARG A 57 13.25 5.38 -12.52
N VAL A 58 13.22 6.67 -12.79
CA VAL A 58 13.99 7.67 -12.02
C VAL A 58 13.03 8.28 -11.01
N ILE A 59 13.24 8.00 -9.73
CA ILE A 59 12.37 8.50 -8.67
C ILE A 59 12.89 9.87 -8.23
N PRO A 60 12.09 10.95 -8.33
CA PRO A 60 12.51 12.27 -7.90
C PRO A 60 12.67 12.32 -6.38
N LYS A 61 13.38 13.33 -5.89
CA LYS A 61 13.38 13.62 -4.45
C LYS A 61 12.08 14.34 -4.05
N PRO A 62 11.51 14.04 -2.88
CA PRO A 62 10.42 14.84 -2.31
C PRO A 62 10.79 16.33 -2.26
N LYS A 63 9.85 17.21 -2.59
CA LYS A 63 10.02 18.68 -2.44
C LYS A 63 9.54 19.16 -1.08
N ILE A 64 8.59 18.46 -0.47
CA ILE A 64 8.16 18.70 0.91
C ILE A 64 8.76 17.67 1.86
N SER A 65 8.83 18.02 3.14
CA SER A 65 9.27 17.07 4.17
C SER A 65 8.15 16.11 4.57
N GLU A 66 8.51 14.95 5.12
CA GLU A 66 7.55 14.01 5.71
C GLU A 66 6.71 14.67 6.82
N LYS A 67 7.31 15.57 7.62
CA LYS A 67 6.61 16.30 8.68
C LYS A 67 5.56 17.26 8.10
N GLU A 68 5.88 17.93 7.00
CA GLU A 68 4.94 18.79 6.28
C GLU A 68 3.80 17.96 5.69
N ALA A 69 4.11 16.83 5.03
CA ALA A 69 3.09 15.92 4.54
C ALA A 69 2.20 15.37 5.67
N ARG A 70 2.79 14.99 6.81
CA ARG A 70 2.04 14.51 8.00
C ARG A 70 1.08 15.57 8.55
N SER A 71 1.43 16.85 8.44
CA SER A 71 0.57 17.96 8.89
C SER A 71 -0.70 18.11 8.04
N ARG A 72 -0.71 17.59 6.82
CA ARG A 72 -1.87 17.57 5.91
C ARG A 72 -2.89 16.48 6.28
N VAL A 73 -2.41 15.42 6.93
CA VAL A 73 -3.26 14.30 7.37
C VAL A 73 -3.99 14.67 8.66
N ASN A 74 -5.24 14.21 8.78
CA ASN A 74 -6.08 14.41 9.97
C ASN A 74 -5.28 14.16 11.27
N PRO A 75 -5.21 15.13 12.21
CA PRO A 75 -4.40 15.00 13.42
C PRO A 75 -4.88 13.87 14.33
N LYS A 76 -6.15 13.45 14.23
CA LYS A 76 -6.71 12.34 15.01
C LYS A 76 -6.26 10.96 14.50
N LEU A 77 -5.71 10.87 13.28
CA LEU A 77 -5.19 9.61 12.75
C LEU A 77 -3.95 9.20 13.56
N LYS A 78 -4.01 8.01 14.17
CA LYS A 78 -2.88 7.39 14.83
C LYS A 78 -2.02 6.69 13.77
N VAL A 79 -1.02 7.41 13.26
CA VAL A 79 -0.09 6.88 12.26
C VAL A 79 0.76 5.77 12.87
N MET A 80 0.78 4.61 12.21
CA MET A 80 1.53 3.42 12.59
C MET A 80 2.75 3.23 11.69
N GLU A 81 2.58 3.46 10.38
CA GLU A 81 3.68 3.41 9.42
C GLU A 81 3.66 4.63 8.50
N LYS A 82 4.86 4.95 8.01
CA LYS A 82 5.10 6.03 7.06
C LYS A 82 6.17 5.60 6.07
N ARG A 83 5.92 5.79 4.78
CA ARG A 83 6.81 5.36 3.70
C ARG A 83 6.70 6.31 2.51
N LEU A 84 7.62 6.20 1.57
CA LEU A 84 7.46 6.78 0.24
C LEU A 84 6.81 5.75 -0.69
N ALA A 85 5.93 6.22 -1.56
CA ALA A 85 5.23 5.40 -2.51
C ALA A 85 5.02 6.15 -3.83
N ILE A 86 5.09 5.44 -4.96
CA ILE A 86 4.55 5.87 -6.24
C ILE A 86 3.18 5.25 -6.39
N ILE A 87 2.18 6.08 -6.68
CA ILE A 87 0.83 5.66 -7.05
C ILE A 87 0.45 6.25 -8.40
N THR A 88 -0.59 5.69 -9.02
CA THR A 88 -1.28 6.33 -10.13
C THR A 88 -2.29 7.33 -9.56
N GLY A 89 -2.03 8.62 -9.71
CA GLY A 89 -2.95 9.69 -9.29
C GLY A 89 -4.13 9.85 -10.25
N ASP A 90 -5.03 10.79 -9.96
CA ASP A 90 -6.32 10.96 -10.66
C ASP A 90 -6.20 11.25 -12.16
N LEU A 91 -5.11 11.90 -12.58
CA LEU A 91 -4.83 12.19 -13.99
C LEU A 91 -4.16 11.01 -14.73
N ASN A 92 -4.22 9.80 -14.15
CA ASN A 92 -3.55 8.59 -14.64
C ASN A 92 -2.04 8.78 -14.84
N ARG A 93 -1.41 9.57 -13.97
CA ARG A 93 0.04 9.83 -13.93
C ARG A 93 0.64 9.26 -12.67
N GLU A 94 1.87 8.79 -12.76
CA GLU A 94 2.63 8.36 -11.57
C GLU A 94 3.02 9.58 -10.73
N VAL A 95 2.70 9.52 -9.43
CA VAL A 95 2.96 10.59 -8.46
C VAL A 95 3.73 9.99 -7.28
N LEU A 96 4.84 10.64 -6.89
CA LEU A 96 5.54 10.32 -5.66
C LEU A 96 4.78 10.90 -4.46
N CYS A 97 4.48 10.06 -3.49
CA CYS A 97 3.70 10.39 -2.31
C CYS A 97 4.40 9.91 -1.03
N TYR A 98 4.09 10.58 0.07
CA TYR A 98 4.19 10.02 1.42
C TYR A 98 2.95 9.17 1.71
N GLU A 99 3.15 7.88 1.93
CA GLU A 99 2.13 6.94 2.41
C GLU A 99 2.09 6.97 3.94
N PHE A 100 0.91 7.22 4.51
CA PHE A 100 0.64 7.11 5.94
C PHE A 100 -0.39 6.02 6.18
N LEU A 101 -0.01 4.98 6.90
CA LEU A 101 -0.91 3.93 7.38
C LEU A 101 -1.23 4.19 8.85
N GLY A 102 -2.50 4.26 9.22
CA GLY A 102 -2.90 4.53 10.59
C GLY A 102 -4.35 4.21 10.89
N VAL A 103 -4.74 4.37 12.16
CA VAL A 103 -6.09 4.06 12.65
C VAL A 103 -6.82 5.34 13.06
N LEU A 104 -8.09 5.46 12.65
CA LEU A 104 -9.00 6.53 13.03
C LEU A 104 -10.39 5.92 13.29
N ASN A 105 -10.91 6.10 14.52
CA ASN A 105 -12.21 5.56 14.94
C ASN A 105 -12.36 4.05 14.64
N ASP A 106 -11.38 3.25 15.07
CA ASP A 106 -11.27 1.80 14.88
C ASP A 106 -11.10 1.31 13.43
N ASP A 107 -11.17 2.21 12.45
CA ASP A 107 -10.91 1.91 11.05
C ASP A 107 -9.44 2.15 10.69
N THR A 108 -8.86 1.26 9.88
CA THR A 108 -7.51 1.44 9.33
C THR A 108 -7.57 2.17 7.99
N TYR A 109 -6.76 3.21 7.84
CA TYR A 109 -6.64 4.01 6.63
C TYR A 109 -5.21 4.01 6.10
N ARG A 110 -5.09 3.98 4.77
CA ARG A 110 -3.87 4.30 4.05
C ARG A 110 -4.10 5.59 3.26
N ILE A 111 -3.30 6.61 3.55
CA ILE A 111 -3.45 7.96 2.98
C ILE A 111 -2.17 8.30 2.22
N TYR A 112 -2.33 8.89 1.04
CA TYR A 112 -1.22 9.28 0.16
C TYR A 112 -1.22 10.80 -0.01
N ILE A 113 -0.14 11.43 0.46
CA ILE A 113 0.08 12.87 0.32
C ILE A 113 1.17 13.11 -0.71
N ASN A 114 0.88 13.87 -1.75
CA ASN A 114 1.80 14.22 -2.83
C ASN A 114 3.09 14.83 -2.26
N ALA A 115 4.24 14.26 -2.60
CA ALA A 115 5.54 14.65 -2.08
C ALA A 115 6.13 15.92 -2.76
N GLU A 116 5.45 16.47 -3.77
CA GLU A 116 5.79 17.70 -4.46
C GLU A 116 5.04 18.93 -3.90
N ASN A 117 3.74 18.81 -3.67
CA ASN A 117 2.89 19.96 -3.29
C ASN A 117 2.11 19.79 -1.97
N GLY A 118 2.04 18.58 -1.41
CA GLY A 118 1.32 18.29 -0.17
C GLY A 118 -0.18 18.06 -0.32
N ASP A 119 -0.69 17.94 -1.54
CA ASP A 119 -2.09 17.62 -1.79
C ASP A 119 -2.38 16.14 -1.44
N GLU A 120 -3.59 15.85 -0.99
CA GLU A 120 -4.04 14.48 -0.79
C GLU A 120 -4.40 13.85 -2.14
N GLU A 121 -3.68 12.81 -2.54
CA GLU A 121 -3.90 12.12 -3.82
C GLU A 121 -4.88 10.97 -3.68
N LYS A 122 -4.88 10.29 -2.53
CA LYS A 122 -5.74 9.13 -2.31
C LYS A 122 -5.91 8.80 -0.83
N VAL A 123 -7.13 8.39 -0.47
CA VAL A 123 -7.45 7.81 0.85
C VAL A 123 -8.12 6.47 0.65
N GLU A 124 -7.54 5.42 1.22
CA GLU A 124 -8.07 4.07 1.21
C GLU A 124 -8.47 3.70 2.63
N LYS A 125 -9.75 3.42 2.85
CA LYS A 125 -10.18 2.69 4.05
C LYS A 125 -9.88 1.21 3.80
N LEU A 126 -8.96 0.66 4.56
CA LEU A 126 -8.65 -0.76 4.51
C LEU A 126 -9.77 -1.51 5.22
N LYS A 127 -10.34 -2.50 4.55
CA LYS A 127 -11.25 -3.44 5.22
C LYS A 127 -10.44 -4.16 6.28
N ASP A 128 -11.04 -4.36 7.45
CA ASP A 128 -10.42 -5.15 8.51
C ASP A 128 -10.00 -6.48 7.88
N THR A 129 -8.69 -6.67 7.72
CA THR A 129 -8.14 -7.98 7.43
C THR A 129 -8.51 -8.76 8.67
N GLU A 130 -9.48 -9.68 8.59
CA GLU A 130 -9.84 -10.50 9.75
C GLU A 130 -8.56 -10.90 10.46
N ARG A 131 -8.40 -10.40 11.70
CA ARG A 131 -7.28 -10.75 12.54
C ARG A 131 -7.42 -12.25 12.82
N THR A 132 -6.83 -13.10 12.00
CA THR A 132 -6.78 -14.53 12.27
C THR A 132 -5.84 -14.75 13.46
N TYR A 133 -6.44 -14.75 14.64
CA TYR A 133 -6.11 -15.52 15.84
C TYR A 133 -4.63 -15.89 16.05
N GLY A 134 -3.91 -15.03 16.77
CA GLY A 134 -2.91 -15.48 17.73
C GLY A 134 -3.59 -15.82 19.05
N LYS A 135 -4.24 -16.99 19.14
CA LYS A 135 -4.51 -17.59 20.47
C LYS A 135 -3.13 -17.88 21.06
N SER A 136 -2.68 -17.02 21.98
CA SER A 136 -1.57 -17.37 22.85
C SER A 136 -2.04 -18.55 23.70
N ILE A 137 -1.32 -19.65 23.51
CA ILE A 137 -1.20 -20.79 24.42
C ILE A 137 -1.20 -20.40 25.89
#